data_AF-A0A1V1UMB4-F1
#
_entry.id   AF-A0A1V1UMB4-F1
#
_cell.length_a   1.000
_cell.length_b   1.000
_cell.length_c   1.000
_cell.angle_alpha   90.00
_cell.angle_beta   90.00
_cell.angle_gamma   90.00
#
_symmetry.space_group_name_H-M   'P 1'
#
loop_
_entity.id
_entity.type
_entity.pdbx_description
1 polymer ?
#
loop_
_entity_poly.entity_id
_entity_poly.type
_entity_poly.pdbx_seq_one_letter_code
_entity_poly.pdbx_strand_id
1 'polypeptide(L)'
;MSLDFGFNRQDESVALWFHNHWDFLDMFTEEPLVQLETPNDFYVTRPMVSAVIKKIEAEMVENDQPVPAMPACHTQEFAMLEEAIPWDFHCAEPEDWEAALPHYRVLLYRLLADVRTDGCLICGWDA
;
A
#
# COMPACT_ATOMS: atom_id res chain seq x y z
N MET A 1 12.61 -7.00 16.16
CA MET A 1 11.21 -6.96 16.60
C MET A 1 10.40 -7.03 15.32
N SER A 2 9.56 -8.04 15.16
CA SER A 2 8.65 -8.07 14.01
C SER A 2 7.53 -7.09 14.28
N LEU A 3 7.18 -6.25 13.31
CA LEU A 3 6.09 -5.28 13.48
C LEU A 3 5.10 -5.42 12.34
N ASP A 4 3.85 -5.51 12.76
CA ASP A 4 2.67 -5.57 11.93
C ASP A 4 2.09 -4.17 11.83
N PHE A 5 1.75 -3.76 10.60
CA PHE A 5 0.97 -2.55 10.38
C PHE A 5 -0.19 -2.85 9.43
N GLY A 6 -1.26 -2.09 9.61
CA GLY A 6 -2.45 -2.19 8.79
C GLY A 6 -2.99 -0.83 8.39
N PHE A 7 -3.61 -0.81 7.22
CA PHE A 7 -4.46 0.27 6.78
C PHE A 7 -5.91 -0.08 7.09
N ASN A 8 -6.48 0.62 8.05
CA ASN A 8 -7.81 0.37 8.59
C ASN A 8 -8.82 1.40 8.07
N ARG A 9 -10.03 0.93 7.79
CA ARG A 9 -11.18 1.80 7.52
C ARG A 9 -11.63 2.51 8.80
N GLN A 10 -12.49 3.50 8.64
CA GLN A 10 -13.04 4.27 9.76
C GLN A 10 -13.89 3.42 10.73
N ASP A 11 -14.36 2.25 10.28
CA ASP A 11 -15.08 1.26 11.10
C ASP A 11 -14.15 0.21 11.73
N GLU A 12 -12.84 0.46 11.74
CA GLU A 12 -11.78 -0.42 12.25
C GLU A 12 -11.59 -1.72 11.45
N SER A 13 -12.31 -1.93 10.34
CA SER A 13 -12.04 -3.07 9.47
C SER A 13 -10.73 -2.91 8.70
N VAL A 14 -9.93 -3.98 8.66
CA VAL A 14 -8.65 -4.00 7.93
C VAL A 14 -8.91 -3.96 6.43
N ALA A 15 -8.40 -2.93 5.76
CA ALA A 15 -8.39 -2.85 4.29
C ALA A 15 -7.22 -3.63 3.71
N LEU A 16 -6.04 -3.51 4.34
CA LEU A 16 -4.76 -4.07 3.90
C LEU A 16 -3.79 -4.17 5.09
N TRP A 17 -3.02 -5.26 5.19
CA TRP A 17 -2.08 -5.49 6.30
C TRP A 17 -0.73 -6.00 5.77
N PHE A 18 0.32 -5.82 6.58
CA PHE A 18 1.69 -6.20 6.25
C PHE A 18 2.49 -6.59 7.51
N HIS A 19 3.30 -7.64 7.39
CA HIS A 19 4.27 -8.09 8.39
C HIS A 19 5.71 -7.75 7.96
N ASN A 20 6.36 -6.83 8.68
CA ASN A 20 7.75 -6.40 8.45
C ASN A 20 8.05 -5.66 7.14
N HIS A 21 7.07 -5.06 6.45
CA HIS A 21 7.34 -4.29 5.22
C HIS A 21 7.82 -2.86 5.53
N TRP A 22 9.04 -2.75 6.07
CA TRP A 22 9.61 -1.50 6.56
C TRP A 22 9.86 -0.50 5.46
N ASP A 23 10.52 -0.92 4.38
CA ASP A 23 10.85 -0.04 3.27
C ASP A 23 9.57 0.55 2.65
N PHE A 24 8.50 -0.25 2.59
CA PHE A 24 7.20 0.19 2.12
C PHE A 24 6.52 1.18 3.09
N LEU A 25 6.60 0.94 4.40
CA LEU A 25 6.03 1.85 5.41
C LEU A 25 6.79 3.18 5.44
N ASP A 26 8.11 3.16 5.29
CA ASP A 26 8.95 4.36 5.25
C ASP A 26 8.53 5.28 4.09
N MET A 27 8.23 4.73 2.91
CA MET A 27 7.71 5.53 1.79
C MET A 27 6.44 6.32 2.11
N PHE A 28 5.58 5.79 2.98
CA PHE A 28 4.41 6.52 3.48
C PHE A 28 4.83 7.61 4.48
N THR A 29 5.68 7.29 5.44
CA THR A 29 6.06 8.25 6.49
C THR A 29 6.93 9.42 5.98
N GLU A 30 7.51 9.29 4.79
CA GLU A 30 8.14 10.38 4.05
C GLU A 30 7.16 11.40 3.46
N GLU A 31 5.90 11.03 3.25
CA GLU A 31 4.88 11.94 2.74
C GLU A 31 4.32 12.84 3.86
N PRO A 32 3.77 14.03 3.54
CA PRO A 32 3.12 14.88 4.53
C PRO A 32 2.00 14.12 5.26
N LEU A 33 2.24 13.81 6.53
CA LEU A 33 1.36 13.00 7.38
C LEU A 33 0.65 13.85 8.43
N VAL A 34 -0.58 13.45 8.75
CA VAL A 34 -1.34 13.97 9.90
C VAL A 34 -1.36 12.87 10.95
N GLN A 35 -0.57 13.06 12.01
CA GLN A 35 -0.50 12.14 13.14
C GLN A 35 -1.80 12.16 13.95
N LEU A 36 -2.19 11.00 14.45
CA LEU A 36 -3.24 10.85 15.45
C LEU A 36 -2.68 11.11 16.86
N GLU A 37 -3.57 11.14 17.85
CA GLU A 37 -3.17 11.25 19.26
C GLU A 37 -2.29 10.06 19.70
N THR A 38 -2.43 8.90 19.05
CA THR A 38 -1.51 7.77 19.20
C THR A 38 -0.21 8.05 18.44
N PRO A 39 0.96 8.01 19.11
CA PRO A 39 2.22 8.51 18.56
C PRO A 39 2.75 7.82 17.31
N ASN A 40 2.13 6.72 16.88
CA ASN A 40 2.56 5.97 15.72
C ASN A 40 1.46 5.80 14.64
N ASP A 41 0.24 6.27 14.89
CA ASP A 41 -0.88 6.13 13.95
C ASP A 41 -1.04 7.41 13.14
N PHE A 42 -1.38 7.29 11.85
CA PHE A 42 -1.55 8.44 10.96
C PHE A 42 -2.66 8.23 9.94
N TYR A 43 -3.23 9.34 9.47
CA TYR A 43 -4.21 9.29 8.39
C TYR A 43 -3.55 9.00 7.05
N VAL A 44 -4.09 8.01 6.36
CA VAL A 44 -3.75 7.69 4.98
C VAL A 44 -4.76 8.33 4.06
N THR A 45 -4.29 9.31 3.29
CA THR A 45 -5.12 10.16 2.46
C THR A 45 -4.92 9.86 0.98
N ARG A 46 -5.88 10.29 0.15
CA ARG A 46 -5.78 10.09 -1.30
C ARG A 46 -4.51 10.71 -1.91
N PRO A 47 -4.12 11.96 -1.56
CA PRO A 47 -2.87 12.53 -2.03
C PRO A 47 -1.65 11.70 -1.65
N MET A 48 -1.61 11.19 -0.42
CA MET A 48 -0.52 10.35 0.09
C MET A 48 -0.39 9.05 -0.71
N VAL A 49 -1.47 8.27 -0.84
CA VAL A 49 -1.46 7.03 -1.64
C VAL A 49 -1.07 7.31 -3.09
N SER A 50 -1.57 8.41 -3.67
CA SER A 50 -1.23 8.79 -5.05
C SER A 50 0.24 9.20 -5.21
N ALA A 51 0.87 9.77 -4.17
CA ALA A 51 2.27 10.13 -4.18
C ALA A 51 3.16 8.87 -4.08
N VAL A 52 2.82 7.94 -3.18
CA VAL A 52 3.53 6.67 -3.05
C VAL A 52 3.41 5.84 -4.34
N ILE A 53 2.23 5.79 -4.98
CA ILE A 53 2.09 5.15 -6.31
C ILE A 53 3.07 5.75 -7.32
N LYS A 54 3.21 7.07 -7.36
CA LYS A 54 4.13 7.74 -8.29
C LYS A 54 5.59 7.44 -7.99
N LYS A 55 5.98 7.33 -6.70
CA LYS A 55 7.33 6.91 -6.30
C LYS A 55 7.63 5.51 -6.82
N ILE A 56 6.72 4.56 -6.56
CA ILE A 56 6.84 3.18 -7.05
C ILE A 56 6.90 3.15 -8.58
N GLU A 57 6.00 3.85 -9.28
CA GLU A 57 6.01 3.87 -10.75
C GLU A 57 7.28 4.51 -11.32
N ALA A 58 7.86 5.51 -10.65
CA ALA A 58 9.14 6.10 -11.05
C ALA A 58 10.29 5.11 -10.85
N GLU A 59 10.34 4.43 -9.71
CA GLU A 59 11.36 3.44 -9.40
C GLU A 59 11.28 2.21 -10.32
N MET A 60 10.07 1.78 -10.66
CA MET A 60 9.85 0.75 -11.69
C MET A 60 10.46 1.17 -13.04
N VAL A 61 10.27 2.43 -13.47
CA VAL A 61 10.87 2.94 -14.71
C VAL A 61 12.39 3.01 -14.62
N GLU A 62 12.94 3.40 -13.48
CA GLU A 62 14.38 3.46 -13.24
C GLU A 62 15.03 2.06 -13.31
N ASN A 63 14.28 1.02 -12.93
CA ASN A 63 14.70 -0.39 -12.98
C ASN A 63 14.27 -1.13 -14.27
N ASP A 64 13.95 -0.39 -15.35
CA ASP A 64 13.52 -0.93 -16.66
C ASP A 64 12.28 -1.86 -16.59
N GLN A 65 11.44 -1.69 -15.56
CA GLN A 65 10.22 -2.48 -15.37
C GLN A 65 9.02 -1.87 -16.12
N PRO A 66 8.10 -2.71 -16.62
CA PRO A 66 6.90 -2.21 -17.30
C PRO A 66 5.92 -1.57 -16.31
N VAL A 67 5.42 -0.38 -16.65
CA VAL A 67 4.36 0.32 -15.90
C VAL A 67 3.06 0.36 -16.72
N PRO A 68 2.31 -0.76 -16.83
CA PRO A 68 1.07 -0.79 -17.59
C PRO A 68 -0.01 0.07 -16.93
N ALA A 69 -0.94 0.58 -17.73
CA ALA A 69 -2.13 1.25 -17.21
C ALA A 69 -2.88 0.30 -16.26
N MET A 70 -3.22 0.77 -15.06
CA MET A 70 -3.93 -0.05 -14.09
C MET A 70 -5.42 -0.12 -14.47
N PRO A 71 -6.02 -1.32 -14.59
CA PRO A 71 -7.45 -1.47 -14.79
C PRO A 71 -8.24 -0.93 -13.58
N ALA A 72 -9.54 -0.65 -13.76
CA ALA A 72 -10.36 -0.17 -12.66
C ALA A 72 -10.59 -1.29 -11.61
N CYS A 73 -10.55 -0.95 -10.31
CA CYS A 73 -10.54 -1.95 -9.23
C CYS A 73 -11.75 -2.91 -9.17
N HIS A 74 -12.85 -2.59 -9.85
CA HIS A 74 -14.06 -3.44 -9.91
C HIS A 74 -14.09 -4.37 -11.14
N THR A 75 -13.04 -4.39 -11.96
CA THR A 75 -12.98 -5.24 -13.15
C THR A 75 -12.31 -6.58 -12.84
N GLN A 76 -12.65 -7.60 -13.64
CA GLN A 76 -12.01 -8.90 -13.59
C GLN A 76 -10.49 -8.82 -13.84
N GLU A 77 -10.06 -7.90 -14.71
CA GLU A 77 -8.64 -7.67 -15.01
C GLU A 77 -7.86 -7.24 -13.77
N PHE A 78 -8.43 -6.38 -12.93
CA PHE A 78 -7.80 -5.99 -11.67
C PHE A 78 -7.78 -7.15 -10.67
N ALA A 79 -8.87 -7.92 -10.55
CA ALA A 79 -8.92 -9.10 -9.70
C ALA A 79 -7.84 -10.13 -10.08
N MET A 80 -7.58 -10.34 -11.37
CA MET A 80 -6.50 -11.22 -11.83
C MET A 80 -5.11 -10.71 -11.45
N LEU A 81 -4.90 -9.40 -11.38
CA LEU A 81 -3.63 -8.82 -10.91
C LEU A 81 -3.46 -9.03 -9.40
N GLU A 82 -4.53 -8.89 -8.62
CA GLU A 82 -4.50 -9.17 -7.18
C GLU A 82 -4.24 -10.66 -6.89
N GLU A 83 -4.92 -11.56 -7.61
CA GLU A 83 -4.75 -13.01 -7.47
C GLU A 83 -3.34 -13.49 -7.88
N ALA A 84 -2.62 -12.70 -8.68
CA ALA A 84 -1.24 -12.99 -9.06
C ALA A 84 -0.21 -12.60 -7.99
N ILE A 85 -0.60 -11.86 -6.96
CA ILE A 85 0.26 -11.54 -5.83
C ILE A 85 0.50 -12.82 -5.01
N PRO A 86 1.76 -13.16 -4.65
CA PRO A 86 2.03 -14.30 -3.78
C PRO A 86 1.23 -14.23 -2.48
N TRP A 87 0.63 -15.35 -2.07
CA TRP A 87 -0.25 -15.39 -0.89
C TRP A 87 0.49 -14.99 0.40
N ASP A 88 1.79 -15.26 0.46
CA ASP A 88 2.69 -14.97 1.57
C ASP A 88 3.35 -13.59 1.45
N PHE A 89 3.07 -12.83 0.40
CA PHE A 89 3.64 -11.51 0.19
C PHE A 89 3.40 -10.60 1.40
N HIS A 90 2.23 -10.66 2.03
CA HIS A 90 1.92 -9.85 3.22
C HIS A 90 2.62 -10.33 4.49
N CYS A 91 3.15 -11.55 4.51
CA CYS A 91 3.65 -12.23 5.69
C CYS A 91 5.14 -11.99 5.93
N ALA A 92 5.86 -11.43 4.96
CA ALA A 92 7.28 -11.12 5.09
C ALA A 92 7.69 -10.08 4.06
N GLU A 93 8.62 -9.22 4.46
CA GLU A 93 9.29 -8.31 3.54
C GLU A 93 9.95 -9.10 2.39
N PRO A 94 9.74 -8.69 1.13
CA PRO A 94 10.37 -9.34 -0.01
C PRO A 94 11.89 -9.17 0.05
N GLU A 95 12.64 -10.25 -0.20
CA GLU A 95 14.11 -10.20 -0.30
C GLU A 95 14.57 -9.33 -1.49
N ASP A 96 13.76 -9.29 -2.54
CA ASP A 96 13.97 -8.48 -3.75
C ASP A 96 12.92 -7.37 -3.81
N TRP A 97 13.32 -6.18 -3.36
CA TRP A 97 12.49 -4.99 -3.33
C TRP A 97 12.01 -4.59 -4.74
N GLU A 98 12.92 -4.59 -5.72
CA GLU A 98 12.61 -4.17 -7.09
C GLU A 98 11.57 -5.12 -7.71
N ALA A 99 11.74 -6.43 -7.54
CA ALA A 99 10.78 -7.42 -8.04
C ALA A 99 9.40 -7.31 -7.36
N ALA A 100 9.33 -6.73 -6.16
CA ALA A 100 8.10 -6.55 -5.39
C ALA A 100 7.31 -5.28 -5.76
N LEU A 101 7.94 -4.28 -6.40
CA LEU A 101 7.29 -3.02 -6.80
C LEU A 101 5.95 -3.21 -7.54
N PRO A 102 5.80 -4.15 -8.51
CA PRO A 102 4.53 -4.38 -9.17
C PRO A 102 3.41 -4.83 -8.21
N HIS A 103 3.74 -5.62 -7.18
CA HIS A 103 2.78 -6.10 -6.20
C HIS A 103 2.32 -4.97 -5.29
N TYR A 104 3.26 -4.18 -4.74
CA TYR A 104 2.93 -2.99 -3.97
C TYR A 104 2.07 -2.01 -4.78
N ARG A 105 2.37 -1.82 -6.06
CA ARG A 105 1.57 -0.97 -6.95
C ARG A 105 0.12 -1.44 -7.01
N VAL A 106 -0.15 -2.73 -7.24
CA VAL A 106 -1.52 -3.27 -7.28
C VAL A 106 -2.24 -3.01 -5.96
N LEU A 107 -1.60 -3.32 -4.83
CA LEU A 107 -2.15 -3.11 -3.49
C LEU A 107 -2.45 -1.63 -3.19
N LEU A 108 -1.61 -0.69 -3.65
CA LEU A 108 -1.86 0.74 -3.52
C LEU A 108 -3.03 1.22 -4.36
N TYR A 109 -3.28 0.66 -5.54
CA TYR A 109 -4.45 1.01 -6.34
C TYR A 109 -5.75 0.52 -5.68
N ARG A 110 -5.73 -0.65 -5.03
CA ARG A 110 -6.83 -1.10 -4.16
C ARG A 110 -7.02 -0.14 -2.99
N LEU A 111 -5.95 0.20 -2.27
CA LEU A 111 -5.98 1.14 -1.16
C LEU A 111 -6.52 2.52 -1.58
N LEU A 112 -6.16 2.99 -2.78
CA LEU A 112 -6.67 4.22 -3.37
C LEU A 112 -8.17 4.17 -3.62
N ALA A 113 -8.72 3.00 -3.98
CA ALA A 113 -10.16 2.80 -4.13
C ALA A 113 -10.89 2.83 -2.78
N ASP A 114 -10.32 2.21 -1.74
CA ASP A 114 -10.82 2.26 -0.37
C ASP A 114 -10.85 3.72 0.13
N VAL A 115 -9.73 4.45 0.03
CA VAL A 115 -9.64 5.86 0.44
C VAL A 115 -10.62 6.76 -0.33
N ARG A 116 -10.93 6.46 -1.60
CA ARG A 116 -11.95 7.21 -2.36
C ARG A 116 -13.37 6.98 -1.83
N THR A 117 -13.61 5.82 -1.23
CA THR A 117 -14.91 5.43 -0.68
C THR A 117 -15.09 5.99 0.74
N ASP A 118 -14.05 5.85 1.57
CA ASP A 118 -14.12 6.17 3.01
C ASP A 118 -13.58 7.57 3.37
N GLY A 119 -12.94 8.26 2.41
CA GLY A 119 -12.35 9.59 2.58
C GLY A 119 -10.90 9.55 3.08
N CYS A 120 -10.64 8.82 4.16
CA CYS A 120 -9.30 8.49 4.64
C CYS A 120 -9.29 7.11 5.33
N LEU A 121 -8.11 6.52 5.39
CA LEU A 121 -7.83 5.33 6.20
C LEU A 121 -6.93 5.71 7.37
N ILE A 122 -6.77 4.80 8.31
CA ILE A 122 -5.85 4.95 9.45
C ILE A 122 -4.76 3.91 9.27
N CYS A 123 -3.51 4.35 9.15
CA CYS A 123 -2.38 3.45 9.35
C CYS A 123 -2.18 3.31 10.86
N GLY A 124 -2.24 2.08 11.35
CA GLY A 124 -2.04 1.78 12.76
C GLY A 124 -1.23 0.52 12.97
N TRP A 125 -0.66 0.42 14.17
CA TRP A 125 0.08 -0.74 14.65
C TRP A 125 -0.88 -1.67 15.38
N ASP A 126 -0.62 -2.98 15.32
CA ASP A 126 -1.50 -4.05 15.82
C ASP A 126 -2.83 -4.19 15.02
N ALA A 127 -2.73 -4.52 13.73
CA ALA A 127 -3.85 -5.05 12.95
C ALA A 127 -4.09 -6.54 13.24
#